data_AF-A0A5M9JC47-F1
#
_entry.id   AF-A0A5M9JC47-F1
#
_cell.length_a   1.000
_cell.length_b   1.000
_cell.length_c   1.000
_cell.angle_alpha   90.00
_cell.angle_beta   90.00
_cell.angle_gamma   90.00
#
_symmetry.space_group_name_H-M   'P 1'
#
loop_
_entity.id
_entity.type
_entity.pdbx_description
1 polymer ?
#
loop_
_entity_poly.entity_id
_entity_poly.type
_entity_poly.pdbx_seq_one_letter_code
_entity_poly.pdbx_strand_id
1 'polypeptide(L)'
;MENSKFRVIIVGAGPVGLYLAHALSLASIPFIVLEQQSSITNTGGQLIFTWPQTVRLLDQIGLYTEVQEIGVEIYEKKRVFGGDGHVMTSTRFWQDMKDNHAYPFLLLPRGKLVQILYANLPEKESRISRPLEICGQRTGKKAEPGGRNPETLVMGRIVLVGDAAHKTTSVNGLGLTCGLHSAAALANEITKIVVGDREVDTKAIENAFKRYQAEREGEARQIWGDGYKIIRDVTSRRWSSRFWDEWVLPWIDIEKFWGGALVSWLLIRHGQILGFVPFKGEEASGPESFGTVESATTIQASGHNGQKGLNYCPNTTLSNPKPHSVI
;
A
#
# COMPACT_ATOMS: atom_id res chain seq x y z
N MET A 1 2.65 -8.52 28.65
CA MET A 1 2.30 -7.77 27.43
C MET A 1 1.13 -6.89 27.80
N GLU A 2 1.41 -5.61 28.07
CA GLU A 2 0.39 -4.66 28.54
C GLU A 2 -0.64 -4.40 27.44
N ASN A 3 -1.89 -4.42 27.87
CA ASN A 3 -3.07 -4.50 27.03
C ASN A 3 -3.44 -3.07 26.61
N SER A 4 -2.84 -2.58 25.50
CA SER A 4 -3.28 -1.34 24.86
C SER A 4 -4.80 -1.36 24.73
N LYS A 5 -5.49 -0.39 25.37
CA LYS A 5 -6.95 -0.25 25.25
C LYS A 5 -7.40 0.00 23.82
N PHE A 6 -6.51 0.49 22.96
CA PHE A 6 -6.80 0.75 21.56
C PHE A 6 -6.67 -0.52 20.72
N ARG A 7 -7.72 -0.85 19.97
CA ARG A 7 -7.78 -2.01 19.08
C ARG A 7 -8.36 -1.62 17.74
N VAL A 8 -7.80 -2.18 16.67
CA VAL A 8 -8.24 -1.93 15.29
C VAL A 8 -9.00 -3.14 14.75
N ILE A 9 -10.12 -2.90 14.08
CA ILE A 9 -10.84 -3.92 13.30
C ILE A 9 -10.57 -3.63 11.82
N ILE A 10 -9.95 -4.59 11.13
CA ILE A 10 -9.73 -4.55 9.69
C ILE A 10 -10.79 -5.41 9.01
N VAL A 11 -11.52 -4.83 8.06
CA VAL A 11 -12.53 -5.55 7.29
C VAL A 11 -11.99 -5.88 5.91
N GLY A 12 -11.70 -7.16 5.68
CA GLY A 12 -11.14 -7.71 4.44
C GLY A 12 -9.67 -8.13 4.58
N ALA A 13 -9.40 -9.41 4.34
CA ALA A 13 -8.06 -10.01 4.25
C ALA A 13 -7.51 -10.01 2.81
N GLY A 14 -7.80 -8.95 2.05
CA GLY A 14 -7.14 -8.67 0.78
C GLY A 14 -5.70 -8.17 0.97
N PRO A 15 -4.94 -7.91 -0.11
CA PRO A 15 -3.55 -7.50 0.00
C PRO A 15 -3.37 -6.18 0.78
N VAL A 16 -4.29 -5.23 0.64
CA VAL A 16 -4.28 -3.96 1.39
C VAL A 16 -4.54 -4.17 2.88
N GLY A 17 -5.53 -5.00 3.23
CA GLY A 17 -5.87 -5.29 4.62
C GLY A 17 -4.81 -6.10 5.35
N LEU A 18 -4.23 -7.10 4.66
CA LEU A 18 -3.10 -7.86 5.20
C LEU A 18 -1.84 -7.01 5.33
N TYR A 19 -1.56 -6.12 4.37
CA TYR A 19 -0.47 -5.16 4.51
C TYR A 19 -0.67 -4.23 5.72
N LEU A 20 -1.88 -3.69 5.92
CA LEU A 20 -2.20 -2.88 7.11
C LEU A 20 -2.01 -3.68 8.40
N ALA A 21 -2.40 -4.96 8.41
CA ALA A 21 -2.19 -5.85 9.55
C ALA A 21 -0.70 -6.02 9.90
N HIS A 22 0.17 -6.16 8.89
CA HIS A 22 1.63 -6.15 9.09
C HIS A 22 2.12 -4.83 9.68
N ALA A 23 1.70 -3.70 9.12
CA ALA A 23 2.08 -2.38 9.63
C ALA A 23 1.66 -2.16 11.09
N LEU A 24 0.43 -2.54 11.46
CA LEU A 24 -0.05 -2.47 12.84
C LEU A 24 0.69 -3.45 13.78
N SER A 25 1.06 -4.63 13.27
CA SER A 25 1.86 -5.59 14.02
C SER A 25 3.24 -5.02 14.37
N LEU A 26 3.91 -4.35 13.41
CA LEU A 26 5.20 -3.68 13.63
C LEU A 26 5.08 -2.52 14.61
N ALA A 27 3.95 -1.81 14.60
CA ALA A 27 3.63 -0.76 15.55
C ALA A 27 3.19 -1.28 16.93
N SER A 28 3.15 -2.60 17.16
CA SER A 28 2.62 -3.22 18.38
C SER A 28 1.18 -2.81 18.72
N ILE A 29 0.37 -2.50 17.70
CA ILE A 29 -1.04 -2.12 17.87
C ILE A 29 -1.91 -3.38 17.74
N PRO A 30 -2.75 -3.71 18.74
CA PRO A 30 -3.63 -4.87 18.65
C PRO A 30 -4.68 -4.69 17.56
N PHE A 31 -4.92 -5.74 16.78
CA PHE A 31 -5.93 -5.74 15.72
C PHE A 31 -6.59 -7.10 15.55
N ILE A 32 -7.74 -7.08 14.87
CA ILE A 32 -8.40 -8.27 14.32
C ILE A 32 -8.75 -8.02 12.86
N VAL A 33 -8.57 -9.02 12.01
CA VAL A 33 -8.98 -9.01 10.60
C VAL A 33 -10.21 -9.88 10.44
N LEU A 34 -11.24 -9.34 9.80
CA LEU A 34 -12.50 -10.00 9.51
C LEU A 34 -12.56 -10.28 8.01
N GLU A 35 -12.71 -11.55 7.63
CA GLU A 35 -12.77 -11.95 6.22
C GLU A 35 -14.04 -12.76 5.95
N GLN A 36 -14.76 -12.39 4.88
CA GLN A 36 -16.00 -13.04 4.46
C GLN A 36 -15.75 -14.38 3.75
N GLN A 37 -14.64 -14.51 3.02
CA GLN A 37 -14.28 -15.73 2.31
C GLN A 37 -13.79 -16.81 3.28
N SER A 38 -14.19 -18.05 3.03
CA SER A 38 -13.74 -19.21 3.80
C SER A 38 -12.25 -19.47 3.64
N SER A 39 -11.67 -19.13 2.49
CA SER A 39 -10.23 -19.22 2.21
C SER A 39 -9.67 -17.84 1.84
N ILE A 40 -8.60 -17.44 2.52
CA ILE A 40 -7.86 -16.19 2.24
C ILE A 40 -6.96 -16.38 1.02
N THR A 41 -6.41 -17.59 0.88
CA THR A 41 -5.44 -17.94 -0.14
C THR A 41 -6.16 -18.53 -1.34
N ASN A 42 -6.88 -17.70 -2.08
CA ASN A 42 -7.43 -18.12 -3.36
C ASN A 42 -6.37 -17.98 -4.45
N THR A 43 -6.06 -19.07 -5.16
CA THR A 43 -5.04 -19.14 -6.22
C THR A 43 -5.51 -18.57 -7.57
N GLY A 44 -6.75 -18.09 -7.65
CA GLY A 44 -7.31 -17.43 -8.83
C GLY A 44 -6.45 -16.27 -9.34
N GLY A 45 -6.06 -16.38 -10.61
CA GLY A 45 -4.99 -15.61 -11.27
C GLY A 45 -5.40 -14.23 -11.76
N GLN A 46 -4.70 -13.22 -11.23
CA GLN A 46 -4.49 -11.92 -11.86
C GLN A 46 -3.03 -11.53 -11.61
N LEU A 47 -2.33 -11.05 -12.63
CA LEU A 47 -1.04 -10.41 -12.45
C LEU A 47 -1.27 -8.97 -11.99
N ILE A 48 -0.53 -8.56 -10.97
CA ILE A 48 -0.52 -7.18 -10.49
C ILE A 48 0.83 -6.58 -10.85
N PHE A 49 0.75 -5.39 -11.42
CA PHE A 49 1.91 -4.56 -11.68
C PHE A 49 2.25 -3.77 -10.42
N THR A 50 3.42 -4.02 -9.84
CA THR A 50 3.92 -3.31 -8.65
C THR A 50 5.05 -2.38 -9.00
N TRP A 51 4.90 -1.14 -8.56
CA TRP A 51 5.85 -0.06 -8.77
C TRP A 51 6.96 -0.09 -7.70
N PRO A 52 8.14 0.52 -7.96
CA PRO A 52 9.26 0.56 -7.01
C PRO A 52 8.86 1.01 -5.60
N GLN A 53 8.02 2.03 -5.47
CA GLN A 53 7.53 2.51 -4.18
C GLN A 53 6.62 1.50 -3.45
N THR A 54 5.88 0.67 -4.19
CA THR A 54 5.07 -0.43 -3.60
C THR A 54 5.96 -1.56 -3.13
N VAL A 55 7.00 -1.89 -3.91
CA VAL A 55 8.00 -2.89 -3.54
C VAL A 55 8.75 -2.45 -2.28
N ARG A 56 9.10 -1.16 -2.19
CA ARG A 56 9.67 -0.56 -0.98
C ARG A 56 8.78 -0.73 0.25
N LEU A 57 7.46 -0.53 0.12
CA LEU A 57 6.54 -0.76 1.23
C LEU A 57 6.52 -2.23 1.69
N LEU A 58 6.63 -3.17 0.75
CA LEU A 58 6.73 -4.60 1.06
C LEU A 58 8.07 -4.94 1.75
N ASP A 59 9.14 -4.25 1.40
CA ASP A 59 10.43 -4.36 2.11
C ASP A 59 10.37 -3.83 3.54
N GLN A 60 9.66 -2.72 3.78
CA GLN A 60 9.49 -2.20 5.15
C GLN A 60 8.81 -3.20 6.08
N ILE A 61 7.95 -4.09 5.56
CA ILE A 61 7.35 -5.18 6.34
C ILE A 61 8.15 -6.48 6.29
N GLY A 62 9.35 -6.46 5.71
CA GLY A 62 10.30 -7.56 5.68
C GLY A 62 9.98 -8.66 4.65
N LEU A 63 9.15 -8.37 3.64
CA LEU A 63 8.67 -9.38 2.68
C LEU A 63 9.27 -9.20 1.27
N TYR A 64 10.31 -8.37 1.11
CA TYR A 64 10.90 -8.11 -0.19
C TYR A 64 11.47 -9.37 -0.83
N THR A 65 12.23 -10.17 -0.06
CA THR A 65 12.89 -11.38 -0.58
C THR A 65 11.88 -12.36 -1.17
N GLU A 66 10.81 -12.67 -0.45
CA GLU A 66 9.77 -13.60 -0.87
C GLU A 66 8.97 -13.06 -2.05
N VAL A 67 8.70 -11.76 -2.07
CA VAL A 67 7.98 -11.10 -3.17
C VAL A 67 8.85 -11.05 -4.43
N GLN A 68 10.15 -10.80 -4.30
CA GLN A 68 11.10 -10.78 -5.41
C GLN A 68 11.23 -12.17 -6.03
N GLU A 69 11.26 -13.24 -5.21
CA GLU A 69 11.38 -14.62 -5.70
C GLU A 69 10.22 -15.05 -6.61
N ILE A 70 9.00 -14.61 -6.30
CA ILE A 70 7.81 -14.90 -7.12
C ILE A 70 7.58 -13.88 -8.25
N GLY A 71 8.29 -12.76 -8.21
CA GLY A 71 8.08 -11.62 -9.08
C GLY A 71 8.81 -11.77 -10.40
N VAL A 72 8.14 -11.36 -11.48
CA VAL A 72 8.78 -11.24 -12.79
C VAL A 72 9.19 -9.78 -12.98
N GLU A 73 10.50 -9.53 -13.01
CA GLU A 73 11.06 -8.23 -13.39
C GLU A 73 10.83 -7.97 -14.88
N ILE A 74 10.43 -6.73 -15.21
CA ILE A 74 10.31 -6.29 -16.60
C ILE A 74 11.60 -5.59 -16.99
N TYR A 75 12.20 -6.01 -18.10
CA TYR A 75 13.45 -5.41 -18.55
C TYR A 75 13.25 -4.32 -19.61
N GLU A 76 12.62 -4.66 -20.72
CA GLU A 76 12.54 -3.77 -21.88
C GLU A 76 11.13 -3.19 -22.06
N LYS A 77 11.03 -1.91 -22.42
CA LYS A 77 9.77 -1.29 -22.83
C LYS A 77 9.77 -1.11 -24.34
N LYS A 78 8.81 -1.74 -25.03
CA LYS A 78 8.61 -1.57 -26.47
C LYS A 78 7.32 -0.83 -26.74
N ARG A 79 7.37 0.14 -27.64
CA ARG A 79 6.18 0.79 -28.20
C ARG A 79 5.91 0.21 -29.57
N VAL A 80 4.67 -0.21 -29.78
CA VAL A 80 4.16 -0.76 -31.04
C VAL A 80 2.96 0.08 -31.44
N PHE A 81 2.83 0.37 -32.74
CA PHE A 81 1.69 1.07 -33.30
C PHE A 81 1.24 0.37 -34.58
N GLY A 82 -0.07 0.33 -34.82
CA GLY A 82 -0.64 -0.41 -35.95
C GLY A 82 -0.83 -1.90 -35.67
N GLY A 83 -1.31 -2.62 -36.68
CA GLY A 83 -1.65 -4.05 -36.59
C GLY A 83 -0.57 -5.00 -37.11
N ASP A 84 0.53 -4.48 -37.66
CA ASP A 84 1.62 -5.25 -38.25
C ASP A 84 2.69 -5.69 -37.21
N GLY A 85 2.58 -5.20 -35.97
CA GLY A 85 3.51 -5.51 -34.90
C GLY A 85 4.84 -4.77 -34.99
N HIS A 86 4.95 -3.74 -35.83
CA HIS A 86 6.19 -2.98 -35.97
C HIS A 86 6.55 -2.25 -34.66
N VAL A 87 7.73 -2.55 -34.13
CA VAL A 87 8.27 -1.89 -32.94
C VAL A 87 8.81 -0.52 -33.33
N MET A 88 8.17 0.54 -32.86
CA MET A 88 8.57 1.92 -33.13
C MET A 88 9.79 2.32 -32.31
N THR A 89 9.74 2.05 -30.99
CA THR A 89 10.79 2.41 -30.06
C THR A 89 11.00 1.30 -29.04
N SER A 90 12.25 1.17 -28.59
CA SER A 90 12.62 0.37 -27.42
C SER A 90 13.44 1.23 -26.45
N THR A 91 13.12 1.13 -25.16
CA THR A 91 13.76 1.87 -24.07
C THR A 91 14.09 0.98 -22.88
N ARG A 92 15.09 1.40 -22.09
CA ARG A 92 15.50 0.79 -20.80
C ARG A 92 14.69 1.31 -19.61
N PHE A 93 13.51 1.89 -19.86
CA PHE A 93 12.69 2.57 -18.86
C PHE A 93 12.61 1.81 -17.53
N TRP A 94 12.37 0.50 -17.56
CA TRP A 94 12.23 -0.29 -16.35
C TRP A 94 13.53 -0.45 -15.56
N GLN A 95 14.70 -0.54 -16.22
CA GLN A 95 16.01 -0.56 -15.54
C GLN A 95 16.30 0.81 -14.95
N ASP A 96 16.08 1.86 -15.73
CA ASP A 96 16.36 3.22 -15.28
C ASP A 96 15.54 3.52 -14.00
N MET A 97 14.32 3.01 -13.90
CA MET A 97 13.52 3.13 -12.65
C MET A 97 14.11 2.31 -11.49
N LYS A 98 14.64 1.12 -11.74
CA LYS A 98 15.33 0.31 -10.71
C LYS A 98 16.57 1.04 -10.20
N ASP A 99 17.41 1.52 -11.11
CA ASP A 99 18.65 2.23 -10.81
C ASP A 99 18.37 3.53 -10.02
N ASN A 100 17.28 4.23 -10.38
CA ASN A 100 16.85 5.48 -9.73
C ASN A 100 16.08 5.31 -8.41
N HIS A 101 15.55 4.12 -8.10
CA HIS A 101 14.70 3.91 -6.91
C HIS A 101 15.14 2.76 -6.00
N ALA A 102 16.22 2.05 -6.36
CA ALA A 102 16.75 0.83 -5.75
C ALA A 102 15.82 -0.40 -5.80
N TYR A 103 14.59 -0.25 -6.30
CA TYR A 103 13.62 -1.34 -6.40
C TYR A 103 13.10 -1.49 -7.83
N PRO A 104 12.93 -2.73 -8.34
CA PRO A 104 12.41 -2.96 -9.67
C PRO A 104 10.89 -2.76 -9.74
N PHE A 105 10.39 -2.67 -10.96
CA PHE A 105 9.00 -3.02 -11.24
C PHE A 105 8.83 -4.54 -11.22
N LEU A 106 7.88 -5.03 -10.43
CA LEU A 106 7.58 -6.46 -10.34
C LEU A 106 6.17 -6.77 -10.83
N LEU A 107 6.04 -7.80 -11.67
CA LEU A 107 4.77 -8.44 -11.98
C LEU A 107 4.55 -9.58 -11.00
N LEU A 108 3.51 -9.49 -10.19
CA LEU A 108 3.22 -10.44 -9.12
C LEU A 108 1.89 -11.16 -9.36
N PRO A 109 1.84 -12.49 -9.27
CA PRO A 109 0.55 -13.18 -9.16
C PRO A 109 -0.15 -12.78 -7.86
N ARG A 110 -1.31 -12.11 -7.96
CA ARG A 110 -2.08 -11.60 -6.82
C ARG A 110 -2.28 -12.65 -5.72
N GLY A 111 -2.67 -13.86 -6.11
CA GLY A 111 -2.90 -14.97 -5.18
C GLY A 111 -1.64 -15.35 -4.39
N LYS A 112 -0.47 -15.30 -5.04
CA LYS A 112 0.83 -15.55 -4.39
C LYS A 112 1.23 -14.43 -3.45
N LEU A 113 1.03 -13.17 -3.84
CA LEU A 113 1.26 -12.03 -2.94
C LEU A 113 0.39 -12.12 -1.67
N VAL A 114 -0.90 -12.43 -1.82
CA VAL A 114 -1.81 -12.61 -0.68
C VAL A 114 -1.39 -13.79 0.19
N GLN A 115 -0.90 -14.89 -0.42
CA GLN A 115 -0.35 -16.03 0.33
C GLN A 115 0.87 -15.63 1.17
N ILE A 116 1.82 -14.89 0.61
CA ILE A 116 3.01 -14.42 1.32
C ILE A 116 2.62 -13.50 2.47
N LEU A 117 1.75 -12.52 2.20
CA LEU A 117 1.26 -11.58 3.22
C LEU A 117 0.54 -12.31 4.35
N TYR A 118 -0.32 -13.28 4.02
CA TYR A 118 -1.04 -14.06 5.01
C TYR A 118 -0.10 -14.96 5.81
N ALA A 119 0.76 -15.75 5.15
CA ALA A 119 1.60 -16.75 5.80
C ALA A 119 2.58 -16.14 6.81
N ASN A 120 3.14 -14.97 6.48
CA ASN A 120 4.13 -14.27 7.30
C ASN A 120 3.52 -13.32 8.34
N LEU A 121 2.18 -13.19 8.41
CA LEU A 121 1.56 -12.36 9.44
C LEU A 121 1.71 -13.02 10.83
N PRO A 122 2.25 -12.31 11.84
CA PRO A 122 2.37 -12.84 13.20
C PRO A 122 1.00 -13.18 13.80
N GLU A 123 0.91 -14.33 14.48
CA GLU A 123 -0.31 -14.79 15.17
C GLU A 123 -1.58 -14.78 14.29
N LYS A 124 -1.43 -14.97 12.96
CA LYS A 124 -2.53 -14.89 11.98
C LYS A 124 -3.75 -15.74 12.33
N GLU A 125 -3.58 -16.90 12.97
CA GLU A 125 -4.66 -17.80 13.37
C GLU A 125 -5.52 -17.21 14.50
N SER A 126 -4.96 -16.42 15.41
CA SER A 126 -5.71 -15.75 16.48
C SER A 126 -6.22 -14.36 16.08
N ARG A 127 -5.58 -13.75 15.07
CA ARG A 127 -5.89 -12.39 14.61
C ARG A 127 -6.84 -12.33 13.42
N ILE A 128 -7.11 -13.45 12.74
CA ILE A 128 -7.99 -13.47 11.56
C ILE A 128 -9.21 -14.37 11.80
N SER A 129 -10.40 -13.76 11.81
CA SER A 129 -11.68 -14.44 11.96
C SER A 129 -12.36 -14.68 10.61
N ARG A 130 -12.80 -15.91 10.36
CA ARG A 130 -13.45 -16.33 9.10
C ARG A 130 -14.32 -17.60 9.25
N PRO A 131 -15.32 -17.79 8.37
CA PRO A 131 -15.91 -16.76 7.53
C PRO A 131 -16.77 -15.82 8.41
N LEU A 132 -16.59 -14.51 8.28
CA LEU A 132 -17.42 -13.52 8.95
C LEU A 132 -17.85 -12.45 7.95
N GLU A 133 -19.16 -12.39 7.69
CA GLU A 133 -19.77 -11.30 6.95
C GLU A 133 -20.21 -10.21 7.92
N ILE A 134 -19.84 -8.96 7.63
CA ILE A 134 -20.30 -7.81 8.40
C ILE A 134 -21.57 -7.27 7.75
N CYS A 135 -22.70 -7.50 8.40
CA CYS A 135 -23.98 -6.94 7.99
C CYS A 135 -24.06 -5.46 8.41
N GLY A 136 -23.72 -4.54 7.49
CA GLY A 136 -23.96 -3.11 7.65
C GLY A 136 -25.24 -2.66 6.94
N GLN A 137 -26.00 -1.74 7.54
CA GLN A 137 -27.02 -1.00 6.79
C GLN A 137 -26.34 -0.02 5.84
N ARG A 138 -26.67 -0.12 4.56
CA ARG A 138 -26.13 0.76 3.52
C ARG A 138 -26.76 2.15 3.61
N THR A 139 -26.18 3.04 4.40
CA THR A 139 -26.56 4.46 4.46
C THR A 139 -25.81 5.24 3.37
N GLY A 140 -26.16 4.97 2.11
CA GLY A 140 -25.57 5.69 0.98
C GLY A 140 -26.17 5.28 -0.36
N LYS A 141 -26.27 6.25 -1.29
CA LYS A 141 -26.67 5.97 -2.68
C LYS A 141 -25.70 4.93 -3.27
N LYS A 142 -26.24 3.96 -4.03
CA LYS A 142 -25.45 2.97 -4.76
C LYS A 142 -24.42 3.73 -5.60
N ALA A 143 -23.13 3.44 -5.43
CA ALA A 143 -22.08 3.99 -6.29
C ALA A 143 -22.46 3.64 -7.74
N GLU A 144 -22.78 4.65 -8.54
CA GLU A 144 -23.13 4.45 -9.94
C GLU A 144 -21.90 3.92 -10.68
N PRO A 145 -22.08 3.10 -11.74
CA PRO A 145 -20.98 2.78 -12.65
C PRO A 145 -20.44 4.09 -13.25
N GLY A 146 -19.23 4.49 -12.89
CA GLY A 146 -18.66 5.82 -13.24
C GLY A 146 -18.96 6.94 -12.22
N GLY A 147 -19.59 6.63 -11.10
CA GLY A 147 -19.89 7.58 -10.03
C GLY A 147 -18.64 8.07 -9.30
N ARG A 148 -18.67 9.34 -8.86
CA ARG A 148 -17.66 9.92 -7.95
C ARG A 148 -17.51 9.02 -6.72
N ASN A 149 -16.27 8.83 -6.27
CA ASN A 149 -15.99 8.19 -4.99
C ASN A 149 -16.68 8.94 -3.84
N PRO A 150 -16.93 8.25 -2.70
CA PRO A 150 -17.58 8.88 -1.57
C PRO A 150 -16.88 10.20 -1.21
N GLU A 151 -17.66 11.28 -1.09
CA GLU A 151 -17.16 12.62 -0.71
C GLU A 151 -16.53 12.61 0.70
N THR A 152 -16.81 11.56 1.49
CA THR A 152 -16.26 11.36 2.82
C THR A 152 -15.80 9.92 3.00
N LEU A 153 -14.52 9.71 3.29
CA LEU A 153 -13.94 8.39 3.61
C LEU A 153 -14.14 7.99 5.07
N VAL A 154 -14.58 8.94 5.91
CA VAL A 154 -14.61 8.86 7.37
C VAL A 154 -16.04 8.94 7.89
N MET A 155 -16.40 8.02 8.78
CA MET A 155 -17.65 8.06 9.53
C MET A 155 -17.37 7.68 11.00
N GLY A 156 -17.24 8.67 11.87
CA GLY A 156 -16.89 8.46 13.27
C GLY A 156 -15.60 7.65 13.42
N ARG A 157 -15.71 6.44 13.96
CA ARG A 157 -14.57 5.52 14.17
C ARG A 157 -14.32 4.56 13.00
N ILE A 158 -14.92 4.83 11.83
CA ILE A 158 -14.78 4.01 10.62
C ILE A 158 -14.09 4.85 9.53
N VAL A 159 -13.16 4.22 8.81
CA VAL A 159 -12.49 4.82 7.65
C VAL A 159 -12.37 3.80 6.52
N LEU A 160 -12.56 4.26 5.28
CA LEU A 160 -12.39 3.45 4.07
C LEU A 160 -10.94 3.50 3.57
N VAL A 161 -10.43 2.37 3.06
CA VAL A 161 -9.05 2.23 2.55
C VAL A 161 -9.04 1.37 1.29
N GLY A 162 -8.12 1.66 0.35
CA GLY A 162 -7.97 0.89 -0.89
C GLY A 162 -9.20 1.01 -1.79
N ASP A 163 -9.57 -0.07 -2.48
CA ASP A 163 -10.73 -0.08 -3.40
C ASP A 163 -12.06 0.31 -2.76
N ALA A 164 -12.18 0.20 -1.43
CA ALA A 164 -13.37 0.66 -0.70
C ALA A 164 -13.46 2.20 -0.67
N ALA A 165 -12.32 2.90 -0.67
CA ALA A 165 -12.23 4.34 -0.69
C ALA A 165 -12.10 4.91 -2.11
N HIS A 166 -11.31 4.23 -2.96
CA HIS A 166 -10.85 4.78 -4.22
C HIS A 166 -10.72 3.75 -5.33
N LYS A 167 -11.85 3.34 -5.91
CA LYS A 167 -11.83 2.46 -7.08
C LYS A 167 -11.16 3.17 -8.28
N THR A 168 -10.12 2.56 -8.83
CA THR A 168 -9.36 3.09 -9.98
C THR A 168 -9.63 2.25 -11.24
N THR A 169 -9.41 2.83 -12.42
CA THR A 169 -9.37 2.06 -13.66
C THR A 169 -8.05 1.30 -13.74
N SER A 170 -8.07 0.07 -14.27
CA SER A 170 -6.89 -0.79 -14.34
C SER A 170 -5.82 -0.32 -15.33
N VAL A 171 -6.15 0.65 -16.19
CA VAL A 171 -5.29 1.14 -17.29
C VAL A 171 -3.92 1.64 -16.82
N ASN A 172 -3.84 2.21 -15.61
CA ASN A 172 -2.60 2.71 -15.04
C ASN A 172 -1.82 1.65 -14.25
N GLY A 173 -2.45 0.49 -13.98
CA GLY A 173 -1.86 -0.54 -13.12
C GLY A 173 -1.62 -0.11 -11.66
N LEU A 174 -2.25 0.99 -11.20
CA LEU A 174 -1.94 1.62 -9.91
C LEU A 174 -2.87 1.23 -8.75
N GLY A 175 -3.85 0.35 -8.95
CA GLY A 175 -4.84 0.00 -7.92
C GLY A 175 -4.22 -0.51 -6.63
N LEU A 176 -3.33 -1.52 -6.71
CA LEU A 176 -2.64 -2.05 -5.53
C LEU A 176 -1.71 -1.01 -4.89
N THR A 177 -0.94 -0.28 -5.71
CA THR A 177 -0.04 0.79 -5.25
C THR A 177 -0.79 1.84 -4.42
N CYS A 178 -1.92 2.34 -4.93
CA CYS A 178 -2.78 3.28 -4.21
C CYS A 178 -3.29 2.70 -2.88
N GLY A 179 -3.67 1.42 -2.89
CA GLY A 179 -4.15 0.70 -1.72
C GLY A 179 -3.09 0.60 -0.62
N LEU A 180 -1.88 0.14 -0.96
CA LEU A 180 -0.77 0.01 0.00
C LEU A 180 -0.30 1.37 0.52
N HIS A 181 -0.19 2.39 -0.34
CA HIS A 181 0.08 3.76 0.09
C HIS A 181 -0.95 4.27 1.08
N SER A 182 -2.23 3.96 0.84
CA SER A 182 -3.31 4.36 1.74
C SER A 182 -3.25 3.63 3.07
N ALA A 183 -2.92 2.34 3.07
CA ALA A 183 -2.72 1.59 4.29
C ALA A 183 -1.50 2.10 5.09
N ALA A 184 -0.40 2.45 4.42
CA ALA A 184 0.78 3.04 5.06
C ALA A 184 0.47 4.40 5.68
N ALA A 185 -0.17 5.31 4.93
CA ALA A 185 -0.59 6.62 5.45
C ALA A 185 -1.55 6.48 6.65
N LEU A 186 -2.52 5.56 6.57
CA LEU A 186 -3.41 5.29 7.68
C LEU A 186 -2.67 4.75 8.90
N ALA A 187 -1.74 3.80 8.71
CA ALA A 187 -0.93 3.26 9.79
C ALA A 187 -0.12 4.38 10.48
N ASN A 188 0.51 5.27 9.71
CA ASN A 188 1.22 6.43 10.24
C ASN A 188 0.29 7.32 11.09
N GLU A 189 -0.91 7.65 10.62
CA GLU A 189 -1.87 8.45 11.39
C GLU A 189 -2.36 7.76 12.67
N ILE A 190 -2.56 6.44 12.63
CA ILE A 190 -2.92 5.66 13.82
C ILE A 190 -1.77 5.67 14.83
N THR A 191 -0.52 5.48 14.39
CA THR A 191 0.63 5.48 15.32
C THR A 191 0.86 6.82 16.00
N LYS A 192 0.47 7.94 15.38
CA LYS A 192 0.59 9.27 15.99
C LYS A 192 -0.37 9.47 17.18
N ILE A 193 -1.51 8.77 17.20
CA ILE A 193 -2.52 8.91 18.25
C ILE A 193 -2.45 7.82 19.32
N VAL A 194 -1.83 6.68 19.01
CA VAL A 194 -1.63 5.58 19.97
C VAL A 194 -0.30 5.79 20.71
N VAL A 195 -0.37 6.32 21.94
CA VAL A 195 0.81 6.60 22.78
C VAL A 195 0.70 5.84 24.10
N GLY A 196 1.47 4.76 24.22
CA GLY A 196 1.41 3.85 25.36
C GLY A 196 0.01 3.26 25.58
N ASP A 197 -0.39 3.05 26.83
CA ASP A 197 -1.69 2.47 27.18
C ASP A 197 -2.82 3.51 27.36
N ARG A 198 -2.63 4.72 26.84
CA ARG A 198 -3.64 5.78 26.99
C ARG A 198 -4.89 5.47 26.15
N GLU A 199 -6.04 5.76 26.73
CA GLU A 199 -7.31 5.68 26.03
C GLU A 199 -7.37 6.78 24.96
N VAL A 200 -7.66 6.38 23.72
CA VAL A 200 -7.69 7.30 22.57
C VAL A 200 -9.11 7.83 22.40
N ASP A 201 -9.27 9.14 22.51
CA ASP A 201 -10.56 9.81 22.32
C ASP A 201 -11.08 9.65 20.88
N THR A 202 -12.40 9.54 20.73
CA THR A 202 -13.07 9.43 19.43
C THR A 202 -12.76 10.63 18.54
N LYS A 203 -12.66 11.84 19.10
CA LYS A 203 -12.26 13.02 18.31
C LYS A 203 -10.83 12.92 17.79
N ALA A 204 -9.91 12.31 18.54
CA ALA A 204 -8.54 12.10 18.09
C ALA A 204 -8.50 11.12 16.90
N ILE A 205 -9.30 10.04 16.96
CA ILE A 205 -9.48 9.09 15.86
C ILE A 205 -10.04 9.78 14.62
N GLU A 206 -11.15 10.52 14.77
CA GLU A 206 -11.76 11.25 13.65
C GLU A 206 -10.81 12.25 13.01
N ASN A 207 -10.03 12.98 13.82
CA ASN A 207 -9.05 13.93 13.32
C ASN A 207 -7.90 13.25 12.58
N ALA A 208 -7.42 12.09 13.06
CA ALA A 208 -6.44 11.28 12.36
C ALA A 208 -6.97 10.78 11.00
N PHE A 209 -8.22 10.30 10.98
CA PHE A 209 -8.86 9.85 9.75
C PHE A 209 -9.11 11.00 8.75
N LYS A 210 -9.44 12.21 9.23
CA LYS A 210 -9.54 13.40 8.38
C LYS A 210 -8.20 13.80 7.77
N ARG A 211 -7.09 13.72 8.52
CA ARG A 211 -5.74 13.97 7.98
C ARG A 211 -5.38 12.94 6.91
N TYR A 212 -5.62 11.66 7.19
CA TYR A 212 -5.49 10.58 6.20
C TYR A 212 -6.30 10.87 4.93
N GLN A 213 -7.59 11.23 5.06
CA GLN A 213 -8.44 11.54 3.91
C GLN A 213 -7.88 12.72 3.11
N ALA A 214 -7.51 13.82 3.77
CA ALA A 214 -6.98 15.01 3.12
C ALA A 214 -5.69 14.71 2.34
N GLU A 215 -4.82 13.87 2.89
CA GLU A 215 -3.59 13.42 2.24
C GLU A 215 -3.89 12.54 1.01
N ARG A 216 -4.79 11.55 1.15
CA ARG A 216 -5.06 10.58 0.08
C ARG A 216 -5.91 11.13 -1.05
N GLU A 217 -6.81 12.07 -0.79
CA GLU A 217 -7.70 12.63 -1.80
C GLU A 217 -6.95 13.31 -2.95
N GLY A 218 -5.88 14.06 -2.63
CA GLY A 218 -5.09 14.77 -3.64
C GLY A 218 -4.46 13.81 -4.63
N GLU A 219 -3.75 12.80 -4.12
CA GLU A 219 -3.09 11.77 -4.95
C GLU A 219 -4.11 10.90 -5.71
N ALA A 220 -5.17 10.43 -5.03
CA ALA A 220 -6.17 9.56 -5.66
C ALA A 220 -6.88 10.27 -6.81
N ARG A 221 -7.23 11.56 -6.64
CA ARG A 221 -7.87 12.37 -7.67
C ARG A 221 -6.99 12.54 -8.91
N GLN A 222 -5.69 12.75 -8.72
CA GLN A 222 -4.73 12.85 -9.82
C GLN A 222 -4.64 11.52 -10.59
N ILE A 223 -4.43 10.41 -9.87
CA ILE A 223 -4.28 9.08 -10.47
C ILE A 223 -5.51 8.70 -11.32
N TRP A 224 -6.72 9.03 -10.85
CA TRP A 224 -7.93 8.82 -11.66
C TRP A 224 -7.98 9.73 -12.87
N GLY A 225 -7.75 11.04 -12.67
CA GLY A 225 -7.78 12.02 -13.75
C GLY A 225 -6.87 11.60 -14.89
N ASP A 226 -5.68 11.12 -14.56
CA ASP A 226 -4.70 10.65 -15.54
C ASP A 226 -5.13 9.33 -16.20
N GLY A 227 -5.73 8.39 -15.45
CA GLY A 227 -6.29 7.16 -16.02
C GLY A 227 -7.41 7.42 -17.04
N TYR A 228 -8.32 8.36 -16.76
CA TYR A 228 -9.36 8.75 -17.71
C TYR A 228 -8.80 9.41 -18.96
N LYS A 229 -7.77 10.27 -18.82
CA LYS A 229 -7.08 10.87 -19.97
C LYS A 229 -6.42 9.79 -20.83
N ILE A 230 -5.67 8.88 -20.21
CA ILE A 230 -4.99 7.78 -20.92
C ILE A 230 -5.99 6.92 -21.70
N ILE A 231 -7.12 6.52 -21.08
CA ILE A 231 -8.16 5.78 -21.80
C ILE A 231 -8.64 6.58 -23.01
N ARG A 232 -8.94 7.86 -22.84
CA ARG A 232 -9.45 8.71 -23.92
C ARG A 232 -8.43 8.91 -25.02
N ASP A 233 -7.14 8.98 -24.68
CA ASP A 233 -6.06 9.18 -25.63
C ASP A 233 -5.77 7.90 -26.42
N VAL A 234 -5.67 6.74 -25.74
CA VAL A 234 -5.46 5.43 -26.38
C VAL A 234 -6.66 5.01 -27.25
N THR A 235 -7.87 5.41 -26.89
CA THR A 235 -9.08 5.15 -27.68
C THR A 235 -9.39 6.25 -28.70
N SER A 236 -8.62 7.33 -28.72
CA SER A 236 -8.84 8.46 -29.62
C SER A 236 -8.66 8.05 -31.07
N ARG A 237 -9.68 8.32 -31.89
CA ARG A 237 -9.60 8.20 -33.36
C ARG A 237 -9.23 9.52 -34.05
N ARG A 238 -8.84 10.54 -33.28
CA ARG A 238 -8.53 11.86 -33.83
C ARG A 238 -7.25 11.78 -34.66
N TRP A 239 -7.28 12.39 -35.84
CA TRP A 239 -6.11 12.48 -36.70
C TRP A 239 -4.93 13.18 -36.00
N SER A 240 -5.20 14.19 -35.15
CA SER A 240 -4.16 14.85 -34.37
C SER A 240 -3.47 13.92 -33.36
N SER A 241 -4.21 13.04 -32.66
CA SER A 241 -3.62 12.07 -31.73
C SER A 241 -2.74 11.08 -32.49
N ARG A 242 -3.24 10.56 -33.61
CA ARG A 242 -2.46 9.67 -34.49
C ARG A 242 -1.20 10.33 -35.03
N PHE A 243 -1.28 11.58 -35.47
CA PHE A 243 -0.12 12.33 -35.94
C PHE A 243 0.95 12.47 -34.85
N TRP A 244 0.56 12.84 -33.62
CA TRP A 244 1.48 12.93 -32.49
C TRP A 244 2.12 11.58 -32.15
N ASP A 245 1.34 10.49 -32.11
CA ASP A 245 1.83 9.16 -31.76
C ASP A 245 2.71 8.53 -32.84
N GLU A 246 2.36 8.69 -34.11
CA GLU A 246 3.06 8.07 -35.25
C GLU A 246 4.29 8.87 -35.69
N TRP A 247 4.22 10.21 -35.69
CA TRP A 247 5.21 11.05 -36.37
C TRP A 247 6.05 11.91 -35.43
N VAL A 248 5.60 12.14 -34.20
CA VAL A 248 6.31 13.06 -33.29
C VAL A 248 6.93 12.33 -32.10
N LEU A 249 6.14 11.57 -31.34
CA LEU A 249 6.62 10.84 -30.15
C LEU A 249 7.79 9.89 -30.41
N PRO A 250 7.91 9.18 -31.56
CA PRO A 250 9.06 8.30 -31.82
C PRO A 250 10.39 9.04 -31.89
N TRP A 251 10.35 10.32 -32.28
CA TRP A 251 11.52 11.19 -32.37
C TRP A 251 11.83 11.91 -31.06
N ILE A 252 10.86 11.96 -30.14
CA ILE A 252 11.01 12.58 -28.81
C ILE A 252 11.10 11.45 -27.77
N ASP A 253 12.26 10.81 -27.70
CA ASP A 253 12.53 9.79 -26.68
C ASP A 253 12.97 10.46 -25.36
N ILE A 254 11.99 11.02 -24.62
CA ILE A 254 12.20 11.69 -23.33
C ILE A 254 12.88 10.75 -22.33
N GLU A 255 12.60 9.45 -22.41
CA GLU A 255 13.18 8.42 -21.55
C GLU A 255 14.69 8.27 -21.80
N LYS A 256 15.13 8.31 -23.06
CA LYS A 256 16.57 8.32 -23.41
C LYS A 256 17.27 9.65 -23.15
N PHE A 257 16.60 10.78 -23.37
CA PHE A 257 17.25 12.09 -23.35
C PHE A 257 17.75 12.52 -21.95
N TRP A 258 17.13 12.00 -20.88
CA TRP A 258 17.47 12.32 -19.49
C TRP A 258 17.80 11.09 -18.63
N GLY A 259 18.17 9.96 -19.25
CA GLY A 259 18.52 8.72 -18.55
C GLY A 259 17.43 8.23 -17.58
N GLY A 260 16.16 8.45 -17.93
CA GLY A 260 15.02 8.14 -17.07
C GLY A 260 14.90 8.97 -15.78
N ALA A 261 15.90 9.75 -15.36
CA ALA A 261 15.92 10.45 -14.07
C ALA A 261 14.83 11.53 -13.94
N LEU A 262 14.65 12.36 -14.98
CA LEU A 262 13.59 13.36 -15.02
C LEU A 262 12.19 12.70 -15.02
N VAL A 263 12.05 11.61 -15.75
CA VAL A 263 10.79 10.85 -15.85
C VAL A 263 10.48 10.13 -14.54
N SER A 264 11.50 9.55 -13.90
CA SER A 264 11.46 8.96 -12.56
C SER A 264 10.97 9.98 -11.55
N TRP A 265 11.58 11.16 -11.51
CA TRP A 265 11.21 12.25 -10.61
C TRP A 265 9.77 12.73 -10.83
N LEU A 266 9.30 12.81 -12.08
CA LEU A 266 7.92 13.19 -12.37
C LEU A 266 6.90 12.11 -11.98
N LEU A 267 7.24 10.83 -12.15
CA LEU A 267 6.31 9.72 -11.95
C LEU A 267 6.26 9.19 -10.50
N ILE A 268 7.39 9.23 -9.79
CA ILE A 268 7.54 8.69 -8.43
C ILE A 268 8.00 9.84 -7.50
N ARG A 269 7.21 10.90 -7.46
CA ARG A 269 7.52 12.13 -6.70
C ARG A 269 7.16 12.04 -5.21
N HIS A 270 6.23 11.16 -4.83
CA HIS A 270 5.66 11.05 -3.48
C HIS A 270 5.34 9.58 -3.09
N GLY A 271 6.37 8.79 -2.80
CA GLY A 271 6.20 7.43 -2.27
C GLY A 271 5.84 7.47 -0.79
N GLN A 272 4.74 6.80 -0.40
CA GLN A 272 4.44 6.63 1.02
C GLN A 272 5.43 5.65 1.65
N ILE A 273 5.73 5.86 2.94
CA ILE A 273 6.54 4.95 3.76
C ILE A 273 5.90 4.79 5.14
N LEU A 274 6.17 3.67 5.82
CA LEU A 274 5.89 3.52 7.24
C LEU A 274 6.92 4.35 8.03
N GLY A 275 6.51 5.50 8.57
CA GLY A 275 7.42 6.45 9.22
C GLY A 275 8.01 5.96 10.55
N PHE A 276 7.41 4.93 11.15
CA PHE A 276 7.86 4.31 12.39
C PHE A 276 8.71 3.05 12.17
N VAL A 277 8.94 2.66 10.91
CA VAL A 277 9.80 1.51 10.57
C VAL A 277 11.10 2.04 9.94
N PRO A 278 12.26 1.76 10.54
CA PRO A 278 13.54 2.15 9.96
C PRO A 278 13.71 1.56 8.55
N PHE A 279 14.16 2.39 7.60
CA PHE A 279 14.48 1.92 6.26
C PHE A 279 15.71 1.00 6.29
N LYS A 280 15.62 -0.17 5.64
CA LYS A 280 16.69 -1.18 5.58
C LYS A 280 17.22 -1.45 4.16
N GLY A 281 16.68 -0.76 3.14
CA GLY A 281 17.01 -1.00 1.73
C GLY A 281 18.27 -0.29 1.26
N GLU A 282 18.68 -0.58 0.03
CA GLU A 282 19.79 0.11 -0.64
C GLU A 282 19.40 1.57 -0.99
N GLU A 283 20.33 2.51 -0.80
CA GLU A 283 20.13 3.91 -1.20
C GLU A 283 20.11 4.02 -2.72
N ALA A 284 19.14 4.76 -3.26
CA ALA A 284 19.01 4.98 -4.69
C ALA A 284 20.11 5.91 -5.23
N SER A 285 20.54 5.70 -6.48
CA SER A 285 21.63 6.46 -7.13
C SER A 285 21.20 7.80 -7.77
N GLY A 286 19.94 8.20 -7.61
CA GLY A 286 19.36 9.42 -8.18
C GLY A 286 19.68 10.70 -7.38
N PRO A 287 19.49 11.90 -7.98
CA PRO A 287 19.97 13.18 -7.43
C PRO A 287 19.32 13.64 -6.11
N GLU A 288 18.37 12.91 -5.52
CA GLU A 288 17.87 13.19 -4.16
C GLU A 288 17.55 11.87 -3.44
N SER A 289 18.22 11.63 -2.32
CA SER A 289 17.83 10.66 -1.31
C SER A 289 16.42 11.03 -0.81
N PHE A 290 15.43 10.29 -1.30
CA PHE A 290 14.02 10.50 -0.99
C PHE A 290 13.77 10.45 0.52
N GLY A 291 13.65 11.62 1.15
CA GLY A 291 13.05 11.83 2.46
C GLY A 291 13.65 10.98 3.58
N THR A 292 14.88 11.25 3.98
CA THR A 292 15.24 11.07 5.39
C THR A 292 14.25 11.89 6.20
N VAL A 293 13.52 11.23 7.09
CA VAL A 293 12.88 11.90 8.22
C VAL A 293 14.01 12.34 9.16
N GLU A 294 14.76 13.38 8.78
CA GLU A 294 15.54 14.21 9.70
C GLU A 294 14.57 15.09 10.50
N SER A 295 13.68 14.45 11.25
CA SER A 295 12.94 15.05 12.37
C SER A 295 12.18 13.98 13.16
N ALA A 296 12.76 12.79 13.35
CA ALA A 296 12.41 11.99 14.52
C ALA A 296 13.30 12.49 15.65
N THR A 297 12.81 13.49 16.38
CA THR A 297 13.37 13.92 17.66
C THR A 297 13.62 12.66 18.48
N THR A 298 14.89 12.31 18.64
CA THR A 298 15.37 11.32 19.60
C THR A 298 14.76 11.69 20.94
N ILE A 299 13.69 11.02 21.34
CA ILE A 299 13.27 11.00 22.74
C ILE A 299 14.34 10.13 23.42
N GLN A 300 15.41 10.80 23.84
CA GLN A 300 16.41 10.26 24.75
C GLN A 300 15.67 9.93 26.05
N ALA A 301 15.34 8.65 26.24
CA ALA A 301 15.02 8.12 27.56
C ALA A 301 16.34 8.06 28.35
N SER A 302 16.66 9.15 29.06
CA SER A 302 17.66 9.14 30.12
C SER A 302 17.16 8.26 31.27
N GLY A 303 17.82 7.12 31.50
CA GLY A 303 17.54 6.23 32.61
C GLY A 303 18.73 5.35 32.93
N HIS A 304 19.53 5.80 33.90
CA HIS A 304 20.71 5.16 34.46
C HIS A 304 20.40 3.82 35.16
N ASN A 305 21.45 2.97 35.25
CA ASN A 305 21.62 1.77 36.08
C ASN A 305 20.76 0.55 35.68
N GLY A 306 21.26 -0.68 35.58
CA GLY A 306 22.46 -1.29 36.14
C GLY A 306 22.07 -2.68 36.64
N GLN A 307 22.88 -3.68 36.28
CA GLN A 307 22.98 -5.02 36.88
C GLN A 307 21.97 -6.13 36.51
N LYS A 308 22.60 -7.21 36.01
CA LYS A 308 22.54 -8.62 36.40
C LYS A 308 21.20 -9.38 36.25
N GLY A 309 21.31 -10.50 35.54
CA GLY A 309 20.21 -11.37 35.20
C GLY A 309 19.73 -12.29 36.32
N LEU A 310 18.73 -13.08 35.97
CA LEU A 310 18.35 -14.33 36.64
C LEU A 310 17.40 -15.11 35.72
N ASN A 311 17.69 -16.41 35.60
CA ASN A 311 16.87 -17.45 34.99
C ASN A 311 15.49 -17.56 35.67
N TYR A 312 14.46 -18.02 34.95
CA TYR A 312 13.62 -19.20 35.30
C TYR A 312 12.43 -19.37 34.32
N CYS A 313 12.29 -20.59 33.79
CA CYS A 313 11.04 -21.24 33.34
C CYS A 313 10.70 -22.34 34.38
N PRO A 314 9.58 -23.09 34.33
CA PRO A 314 8.21 -22.86 33.83
C PRO A 314 7.13 -23.30 34.87
N ASN A 315 5.82 -23.10 34.57
CA ASN A 315 4.72 -24.10 34.69
C ASN A 315 3.30 -23.51 34.96
N THR A 316 2.34 -24.01 34.15
CA THR A 316 0.90 -24.34 34.42
C THR A 316 -0.02 -23.28 35.05
N THR A 317 -1.30 -23.08 34.68
CA THR A 317 -2.37 -24.04 34.30
C THR A 317 -3.58 -23.27 33.74
N LEU A 318 -4.39 -23.95 32.93
CA LEU A 318 -5.66 -23.53 32.35
C LEU A 318 -6.71 -23.03 33.37
N SER A 319 -7.46 -21.99 33.01
CA SER A 319 -8.93 -21.96 33.19
C SER A 319 -9.60 -20.90 32.30
N ASN A 320 -10.62 -21.33 31.58
CA ASN A 320 -11.67 -20.57 30.90
C ASN A 320 -12.99 -21.23 31.38
N PRO A 321 -14.22 -20.71 31.16
CA PRO A 321 -14.63 -19.46 30.52
C PRO A 321 -15.74 -18.70 31.30
N LYS A 322 -16.18 -17.53 30.81
CA LYS A 322 -17.60 -17.20 30.58
C LYS A 322 -17.80 -15.83 29.87
N PRO A 323 -18.95 -15.66 29.18
CA PRO A 323 -19.11 -14.75 28.05
C PRO A 323 -19.67 -13.40 28.47
N HIS A 324 -19.22 -12.32 27.84
CA HIS A 324 -19.90 -11.04 27.91
C HIS A 324 -20.06 -10.43 26.52
N SER A 325 -21.31 -10.49 26.05
CA SER A 325 -22.06 -9.43 25.35
C SER A 325 -21.25 -8.44 24.49
N VAL A 326 -21.38 -8.61 23.17
CA VAL A 326 -20.92 -7.69 22.13
C VAL A 326 -22.07 -6.74 21.77
N ILE A 327 -21.81 -5.44 21.82
CA ILE A 327 -22.44 -4.38 21.01
C ILE A 327 -21.37 -3.92 20.02
#